data_AF-A0A536WGI9-F1
#
_entry.id   AF-A0A536WGI9-F1
#
_cell.length_a   1.000
_cell.length_b   1.000
_cell.length_c   1.000
_cell.angle_alpha   90.00
_cell.angle_beta   90.00
_cell.angle_gamma   90.00
#
_symmetry.space_group_name_H-M   'P 1'
#
loop_
_entity.id
_entity.type
_entity.pdbx_description
1 polymer ?
#
loop_
_entity_poly.entity_id
_entity_poly.type
_entity_poly.pdbx_seq_one_letter_code
_entity_poly.pdbx_strand_id
1 'polypeptide(L)' 'MTRPLRYVLVAALLAAAAASGAADMKAGGAKAKEVCQACHGLDGNSSTPDYPKLGGQ' A
#
# COMPACT_ATOMS: atom_id res chain seq x y z
N MET A 1 -22.12 -13.06 31.43
CA MET A 1 -20.74 -12.53 31.56
C MET A 1 -19.93 -12.52 30.25
N THR A 2 -20.46 -12.95 29.10
CA THR A 2 -19.71 -13.01 27.82
C THR A 2 -19.84 -11.76 26.94
N ARG A 3 -20.85 -10.92 27.19
CA ARG A 3 -21.09 -9.65 26.48
C ARG A 3 -19.93 -8.64 26.61
N PRO A 4 -19.41 -8.31 27.81
CA PRO A 4 -18.31 -7.34 27.93
C PRO A 4 -17.03 -7.85 27.28
N LEU A 5 -16.76 -9.16 27.34
CA LEU A 5 -15.58 -9.77 26.74
C LEU A 5 -15.57 -9.66 25.21
N ARG A 6 -16.74 -9.76 24.57
CA ARG A 6 -16.88 -9.55 23.11
C ARG A 6 -16.55 -8.12 22.70
N TYR A 7 -16.99 -7.12 23.47
CA TYR A 7 -16.68 -5.72 23.16
C TYR A 7 -15.20 -5.40 23.34
N VAL A 8 -14.57 -5.96 24.37
CA VAL A 8 -13.11 -5.83 24.58
C VAL A 8 -12.33 -6.46 23.43
N LEU A 9 -12.73 -7.65 22.97
CA LEU A 9 -12.10 -8.31 21.82
C LEU A 9 -12.24 -7.49 20.52
N VAL A 10 -13.42 -6.94 20.24
CA VAL A 10 -13.63 -6.08 19.07
C VAL A 10 -12.77 -4.82 19.16
N ALA A 11 -12.74 -4.15 20.31
CA ALA A 11 -11.93 -2.95 20.51
C ALA A 11 -10.42 -3.24 20.32
N ALA A 12 -9.94 -4.37 20.83
CA ALA A 12 -8.54 -4.79 20.66
C ALA A 12 -8.18 -5.05 19.19
N LEU A 13 -9.07 -5.68 18.42
CA LEU A 13 -8.86 -5.93 16.99
C LEU A 13 -8.82 -4.62 16.17
N LEU A 14 -9.69 -3.66 16.48
CA LEU A 14 -9.66 -2.34 15.83
C LEU A 14 -8.37 -1.57 16.14
N ALA A 15 -7.92 -1.60 17.40
CA ALA A 15 -6.67 -0.94 17.80
C ALA A 15 -5.45 -1.54 17.09
N ALA A 16 -5.41 -2.86 16.92
CA ALA A 16 -4.34 -3.53 16.17
C ALA A 16 -4.34 -3.17 14.67
N ALA A 17 -5.52 -3.03 14.06
CA ALA A 17 -5.64 -2.65 12.65
C ALA A 17 -5.21 -1.20 12.36
N ALA A 18 -5.29 -0.31 13.37
CA ALA A 18 -4.88 1.08 13.26
C ALA A 18 -3.35 1.27 13.26
N ALA A 19 -2.57 0.24 13.62
CA ALA A 19 -1.11 0.29 13.69
C ALA A 19 -0.43 0.12 12.32
N SER A 20 -1.00 0.69 11.26
CA SER A 20 -0.38 0.71 9.93
C SER A 20 0.70 1.78 9.89
N GLY A 21 1.97 1.39 9.70
CA GLY A 21 3.07 2.34 9.51
C GLY A 21 2.94 3.08 8.17
N ALA A 22 3.44 4.32 8.12
CA ALA A 22 3.53 5.06 6.85
C ALA A 22 4.46 4.33 5.88
N ALA A 23 4.11 4.32 4.59
CA ALA A 23 4.96 3.77 3.54
C ALA A 23 6.24 4.62 3.38
N ASP A 24 7.38 3.97 3.18
CA ASP A 24 8.63 4.64 2.81
C ASP A 24 8.64 4.93 1.30
N MET A 25 8.31 6.17 0.96
CA MET A 25 8.25 6.64 -0.44
C MET A 25 9.62 6.61 -1.13
N LYS A 26 10.73 6.75 -0.38
CA LYS A 26 12.08 6.70 -0.95
C LYS A 26 12.45 5.27 -1.31
N ALA A 27 12.20 4.32 -0.42
CA ALA A 27 12.40 2.89 -0.71
C ALA A 27 11.47 2.41 -1.84
N GLY A 28 10.22 2.87 -1.87
CA GLY A 28 9.28 2.61 -2.96
C GLY A 28 9.77 3.15 -4.31
N GLY A 29 10.25 4.40 -4.33
CA GLY A 29 10.78 5.03 -5.53
C GLY A 29 12.04 4.34 -6.09
N ALA A 30 12.91 3.81 -5.23
CA ALA A 30 14.07 3.03 -5.67
C ALA A 30 13.63 1.76 -6.42
N LYS A 31 12.71 0.98 -5.83
CA LYS A 31 12.16 -0.25 -6.44
C LYS A 31 11.45 0.04 -7.77
N ALA A 32 10.69 1.15 -7.83
CA ALA A 32 10.02 1.57 -9.05
C ALA A 32 11.00 1.79 -10.20
N LYS A 33 12.17 2.39 -9.92
CA LYS A 33 13.24 2.62 -10.91
C LYS A 33 14.00 1.35 -11.27
N GLU A 34 14.12 0.38 -10.37
CA GLU A 34 14.88 -0.84 -10.64
C GLU A 34 14.19 -1.78 -11.64
N VAL A 35 12.86 -1.97 -11.51
CA VAL A 35 12.14 -2.98 -12.30
C VAL A 35 10.84 -2.48 -12.90
N CYS A 36 10.08 -1.67 -12.18
CA CYS A 36 8.72 -1.30 -12.61
C CYS A 36 8.74 -0.36 -13.82
N GLN A 37 9.72 0.56 -13.87
CA GLN A 37 9.83 1.54 -14.93
C GLN A 37 10.03 0.92 -16.32
N ALA A 38 10.55 -0.31 -16.39
CA ALA A 38 10.81 -1.00 -17.65
C ALA A 38 9.53 -1.22 -18.47
N CYS A 39 8.38 -1.36 -17.80
CA CYS A 39 7.08 -1.55 -18.43
C CYS A 39 6.16 -0.34 -18.22
N HIS A 40 6.17 0.23 -17.01
CA HIS A 40 5.22 1.27 -16.63
C HIS A 40 5.72 2.70 -16.90
N GLY A 41 6.94 2.87 -17.41
CA GLY A 41 7.54 4.19 -17.62
C GLY A 41 8.17 4.77 -16.35
N LEU A 42 9.09 5.73 -16.53
CA LEU A 42 9.88 6.33 -15.45
C LEU A 42 9.04 7.00 -14.35
N ASP A 43 7.92 7.59 -14.76
CA ASP A 43 6.93 8.28 -13.92
C ASP A 43 5.66 7.44 -13.69
N GLY A 44 5.68 6.16 -14.09
CA GLY A 44 4.52 5.30 -14.07
C GLY A 44 3.50 5.59 -15.18
N ASN A 45 3.81 6.44 -16.16
CA ASN A 45 2.95 6.68 -17.32
C ASN A 45 3.48 5.95 -18.56
N SER A 46 3.13 4.67 -18.70
CA SER A 46 3.53 3.91 -19.89
C SER A 46 3.05 4.57 -21.18
N SER A 47 3.92 4.51 -22.20
CA SER A 47 3.61 4.97 -23.56
C SER A 47 2.96 3.89 -24.41
N THR A 48 2.96 2.63 -23.95
CA THR A 48 2.26 1.53 -24.62
C THR A 48 0.95 1.23 -23.88
N PRO A 49 -0.12 0.84 -24.61
CA PRO A 49 -1.39 0.51 -23.99
C PRO A 49 -1.37 -0.84 -23.26
N ASP A 50 -0.39 -1.70 -23.54
CA ASP A 50 -0.27 -3.04 -22.93
C ASP A 50 0.14 -2.98 -21.45
N TYR A 51 0.75 -1.88 -21.01
CA TYR A 51 1.15 -1.68 -19.63
C TYR A 51 0.34 -0.55 -18.99
N PRO A 52 -0.35 -0.81 -17.86
CA PRO A 52 -1.19 0.20 -17.23
C PRO A 52 -0.36 1.36 -16.67
N LYS A 53 -1.00 2.52 -16.58
CA LYS A 53 -0.44 3.69 -15.90
C LYS A 53 -0.58 3.52 -14.39
N LEU A 54 0.55 3.65 -13.69
CA LEU A 54 0.67 3.62 -12.24
C LEU A 54 0.90 5.01 -11.64
N GLY A 55 1.15 6.03 -12.47
CA GLY A 55 1.36 7.39 -11.99
C GLY A 55 0.13 7.93 -11.26
N GLY A 56 0.30 8.41 -10.03
CA GLY A 56 -0.75 9.09 -9.25
C GLY A 56 -1.55 8.22 -8.28
N GLN A 57 -1.23 6.93 -8.16
CA GLN A 57 -1.66 6.08 -7.05
C GLN A 57 -0.84 6.35 -5.78
#